data_AF-A0A838TPK0-F1
#
_entry.id   AF-A0A838TPK0-F1
#
_cell.length_a   1.000
_cell.length_b   1.000
_cell.length_c   1.000
_cell.angle_alpha   90.00
_cell.angle_beta   90.00
_cell.angle_gamma   90.00
#
_symmetry.space_group_name_H-M   'P 1'
#
loop_
_entity.id
_entity.type
_entity.pdbx_description
1 polymer ?
#
loop_
_entity_poly.entity_id
_entity_poly.type
_entity_poly.pdbx_seq_one_letter_code
_entity_poly.pdbx_strand_id
1 'polypeptide(L)'
;MILLAFDITTIIASVTVFLVFSLLLVGLILYAKAKLTASGLVTLLINGQERIEVEAGSTLLTTLSNKKIFLPSACGGGGTCAMCKCQVLSGAGEILTTEKIYFTRKEQQENWRLGCQVKVKQNMEIKIPEEIFGIKKWECEV
;
A
#
# COMPACT_ATOMS: atom_id res chain seq x y z
N MET A 1 40.12 -19.67 -40.81
CA MET A 1 38.67 -19.95 -40.67
C MET A 1 38.31 -20.71 -39.39
N ILE A 2 39.07 -21.72 -38.97
CA ILE A 2 38.76 -22.52 -37.76
C ILE A 2 38.93 -21.74 -36.45
N LEU A 3 39.93 -20.85 -36.34
CA LEU A 3 40.16 -20.02 -35.13
C LEU A 3 39.03 -19.00 -34.88
N LEU A 4 38.59 -18.26 -35.91
CA LEU A 4 37.49 -17.29 -35.81
C LEU A 4 36.14 -17.94 -35.42
N ALA A 5 35.89 -19.18 -35.84
CA ALA A 5 34.68 -19.92 -35.45
C ALA A 5 34.70 -20.30 -33.96
N PHE A 6 35.88 -20.63 -33.41
CA PHE A 6 36.05 -20.98 -32.00
C PHE A 6 35.78 -19.78 -31.08
N ASP A 7 36.25 -18.59 -31.47
CA ASP A 7 36.01 -17.34 -30.72
C ASP A 7 34.51 -16.96 -30.69
N ILE A 8 33.81 -17.07 -31.81
CA ILE A 8 32.37 -16.77 -31.88
C ILE A 8 31.56 -17.74 -31.01
N THR A 9 31.88 -19.04 -31.03
CA THR A 9 31.16 -20.03 -30.20
C THR A 9 31.35 -19.80 -28.70
N THR A 10 32.56 -19.42 -28.27
CA THR A 10 32.84 -19.15 -26.85
C THR A 10 32.20 -17.85 -26.36
N ILE A 11 32.19 -16.80 -27.20
CA ILE A 11 31.47 -15.56 -26.92
C ILE A 11 29.96 -15.83 -26.81
N ILE A 12 29.36 -16.56 -27.76
CA ILE A 12 27.93 -16.88 -27.71
C ILE A 12 27.59 -17.73 -26.48
N ALA A 13 28.41 -18.75 -26.17
CA ALA A 13 28.20 -19.61 -25.02
C ALA A 13 28.28 -18.83 -23.70
N SER A 14 29.29 -17.97 -23.52
CA SER A 14 29.45 -17.15 -22.31
C SER A 14 28.31 -16.16 -22.13
N VAL A 15 27.89 -15.46 -23.19
CA VAL A 15 26.74 -14.54 -23.17
C VAL A 15 25.45 -15.29 -22.82
N THR A 16 25.24 -16.48 -23.41
CA THR A 16 24.04 -17.29 -23.15
C THR A 16 23.99 -17.76 -21.70
N VAL A 17 25.09 -18.28 -21.16
CA VAL A 17 25.17 -18.73 -19.76
C VAL A 17 24.94 -17.56 -18.80
N PHE A 18 25.57 -16.41 -19.05
CA PHE A 18 25.39 -15.22 -18.23
C PHE A 18 23.94 -14.70 -18.27
N LEU A 19 23.33 -14.66 -19.46
CA LEU A 19 21.93 -14.28 -19.63
C LEU A 19 21.00 -15.21 -18.85
N VAL A 20 21.14 -16.53 -19.01
CA VAL A 20 20.33 -17.52 -18.30
C VAL A 20 20.50 -17.39 -16.78
N PHE A 21 21.73 -17.20 -16.30
CA PHE A 21 21.99 -17.00 -14.87
C PHE A 21 21.32 -15.74 -14.35
N SER A 22 21.41 -14.62 -15.08
CA SER A 22 20.77 -13.37 -14.70
C SER A 22 19.24 -13.49 -14.66
N LEU A 23 18.63 -14.13 -15.66
CA LEU A 23 17.19 -14.37 -15.72
C LEU A 23 16.72 -15.30 -14.59
N LEU A 24 17.50 -16.33 -14.28
CA LEU A 24 17.23 -17.24 -13.15
C LEU A 24 17.22 -16.47 -11.83
N LEU A 25 18.23 -15.62 -11.60
CA LEU A 25 18.33 -14.83 -10.37
C LEU A 25 17.18 -13.84 -10.23
N VAL A 26 16.85 -13.11 -11.30
CA VAL A 26 15.69 -12.20 -11.34
C VAL A 26 14.38 -12.96 -11.12
N GLY A 27 14.22 -14.11 -11.77
CA GLY A 27 13.05 -14.97 -11.60
C GLY A 27 12.87 -15.45 -10.16
N LEU A 28 13.96 -15.85 -9.50
CA LEU A 28 13.95 -16.26 -8.10
C LEU A 28 13.57 -15.10 -7.17
N ILE A 29 14.09 -13.89 -7.41
CA ILE A 29 13.73 -12.69 -6.63
C ILE A 29 12.25 -12.34 -6.81
N LEU A 30 11.73 -12.39 -8.04
CA LEU A 30 10.31 -12.10 -8.32
C LEU A 30 9.39 -13.15 -7.69
N TYR A 31 9.77 -14.44 -7.76
CA TYR A 31 9.02 -15.52 -7.10
C TYR A 31 9.00 -15.33 -5.57
N ALA A 32 10.16 -15.02 -4.97
CA ALA A 32 10.26 -14.74 -3.55
C ALA A 32 9.39 -13.54 -3.16
N LYS A 33 9.44 -12.44 -3.92
CA LYS A 33 8.59 -11.26 -3.70
C LYS A 33 7.11 -11.64 -3.76
N ALA A 34 6.66 -12.31 -4.83
CA ALA A 34 5.26 -12.69 -5.01
C ALA A 34 4.72 -13.59 -3.90
N LYS A 35 5.56 -14.48 -3.35
CA LYS A 35 5.16 -15.40 -2.27
C LYS A 35 5.26 -14.78 -0.87
N LEU A 36 6.21 -13.86 -0.65
CA LEU A 36 6.47 -13.26 0.67
C LEU A 36 5.74 -11.94 0.90
N THR A 37 5.31 -11.22 -0.14
CA THR A 37 4.42 -10.07 0.02
C THR A 37 2.99 -10.55 0.13
N ALA A 38 2.30 -10.15 1.20
CA ALA A 38 0.86 -10.33 1.35
C ALA A 38 0.13 -9.52 0.27
N SER A 39 -0.05 -10.12 -0.90
CA SER A 39 -0.75 -9.58 -2.04
C SER A 39 -2.06 -10.35 -2.18
N GLY A 40 -3.17 -9.68 -1.89
CA GLY A 40 -4.49 -10.27 -1.94
C GLY A 40 -5.59 -9.22 -1.81
N LEU A 41 -6.79 -9.60 -2.21
CA LEU A 41 -7.99 -8.81 -1.96
C LEU A 41 -8.32 -8.91 -0.46
N VAL A 42 -8.47 -7.74 0.15
CA VAL A 42 -8.79 -7.56 1.55
C VAL A 42 -10.14 -6.87 1.63
N THR A 43 -10.98 -7.31 2.55
CA THR A 43 -12.28 -6.71 2.80
C THR A 43 -12.15 -5.59 3.83
N LEU A 44 -12.56 -4.38 3.43
CA LEU A 44 -12.76 -3.22 4.29
C LEU A 44 -14.23 -3.08 4.63
N LEU A 45 -14.55 -3.01 5.92
CA LEU A 45 -15.90 -2.71 6.41
C LEU A 45 -15.93 -1.27 6.93
N ILE A 46 -16.74 -0.40 6.32
CA ILE A 46 -16.84 1.02 6.66
C ILE A 46 -18.18 1.28 7.34
N ASN A 47 -18.14 1.86 8.54
CA ASN A 47 -19.31 2.25 9.33
C ASN A 47 -20.35 1.13 9.57
N GLY A 48 -19.94 -0.14 9.53
CA GLY A 48 -20.86 -1.28 9.73
C GLY A 48 -21.74 -1.63 8.52
N GLN A 49 -21.73 -0.82 7.46
CA GLN A 49 -22.71 -0.90 6.37
C GLN A 49 -22.06 -1.20 5.02
N GLU A 50 -20.96 -0.52 4.70
CA GLU A 50 -20.36 -0.59 3.38
C GLU A 50 -19.18 -1.55 3.38
N ARG A 51 -19.21 -2.56 2.49
CA ARG A 51 -18.13 -3.54 2.32
C ARG A 51 -17.45 -3.30 0.99
N ILE A 52 -16.13 -3.09 1.05
CA ILE A 52 -15.34 -2.80 -0.13
C ILE A 52 -14.15 -3.75 -0.20
N GLU A 53 -13.95 -4.37 -1.36
CA GLU A 53 -12.75 -5.15 -1.64
C GLU A 53 -11.65 -4.25 -2.21
N VAL A 54 -10.47 -4.35 -1.61
CA VAL A 54 -9.32 -3.52 -1.92
C VAL A 54 -8.04 -4.34 -1.94
N GLU A 55 -7.04 -3.86 -2.68
CA GLU A 55 -5.72 -4.49 -2.69
C GLU A 55 -4.95 -4.20 -1.39
N ALA A 56 -4.34 -5.24 -0.83
CA ALA A 56 -3.42 -5.11 0.29
C ALA A 56 -2.13 -4.36 -0.11
N GLY A 57 -1.58 -3.57 0.83
CA GLY A 57 -0.25 -2.97 0.74
C GLY A 57 -0.24 -1.44 0.71
N SER A 58 -1.33 -0.80 0.30
CA SER A 58 -1.50 0.66 0.34
C SER A 58 -1.93 1.17 1.72
N THR A 59 -1.88 2.48 1.91
CA THR A 59 -2.38 3.14 3.13
C THR A 59 -3.90 3.30 3.07
N LEU A 60 -4.58 3.38 4.22
CA LEU A 60 -6.02 3.62 4.28
C LEU A 60 -6.42 4.89 3.48
N LEU A 61 -5.63 5.96 3.56
CA LEU A 61 -5.88 7.20 2.79
C LEU A 61 -5.95 6.92 1.28
N THR A 62 -4.94 6.26 0.72
CA THR A 62 -4.88 5.98 -0.72
C THR A 62 -5.96 4.98 -1.13
N THR A 63 -6.18 3.95 -0.32
CA THR A 63 -7.18 2.92 -0.56
C THR A 63 -8.60 3.48 -0.59
N LEU A 64 -8.94 4.37 0.34
CA LEU A 64 -10.24 5.05 0.36
C LEU A 64 -10.37 6.04 -0.79
N SER A 65 -9.31 6.79 -1.11
CA SER A 65 -9.29 7.72 -2.25
C SER A 65 -9.56 6.99 -3.58
N ASN A 66 -9.01 5.79 -3.76
CA ASN A 66 -9.25 4.96 -4.95
C ASN A 66 -10.72 4.52 -5.06
N LYS A 67 -11.42 4.42 -3.94
CA LYS A 67 -12.84 4.11 -3.85
C LYS A 67 -13.72 5.37 -3.78
N LYS A 68 -13.16 6.53 -4.12
CA LYS A 68 -13.82 7.85 -4.14
C LYS A 68 -14.28 8.33 -2.76
N ILE A 69 -13.70 7.82 -1.68
CA ILE A 69 -13.89 8.29 -0.30
C ILE A 69 -12.66 9.09 0.09
N PHE A 70 -12.80 10.42 0.20
CA PHE A 70 -11.65 11.31 0.36
C PHE A 70 -11.51 11.80 1.80
N LEU A 71 -10.62 11.18 2.57
CA LEU A 71 -10.24 11.74 3.88
C LEU A 71 -9.53 13.09 3.70
N PRO A 72 -9.83 14.10 4.53
CA PRO A 72 -9.17 15.40 4.45
C PRO A 72 -7.67 15.24 4.72
N SER A 73 -6.85 15.68 3.76
CA SER A 73 -5.40 15.53 3.80
C SER A 73 -4.72 16.71 3.13
N ALA A 74 -4.11 17.59 3.93
CA ALA A 74 -3.33 18.72 3.42
C ALA A 74 -1.88 18.32 3.05
N CYS A 75 -1.33 17.27 3.68
CA CYS A 75 0.07 16.85 3.50
C CYS A 75 0.27 15.72 2.48
N GLY A 76 -0.79 15.25 1.81
CA GLY A 76 -0.69 14.16 0.83
C GLY A 76 -0.28 12.80 1.39
N GLY A 77 -0.29 12.61 2.72
CA GLY A 77 0.05 11.35 3.36
C GLY A 77 1.32 11.36 4.21
N GLY A 78 2.01 12.50 4.32
CA GLY A 78 3.23 12.65 5.14
C GLY A 78 3.05 12.50 6.66
N GLY A 79 1.82 12.33 7.16
CA GLY A 79 1.56 12.11 8.59
C GLY A 79 1.78 13.36 9.47
N THR A 80 1.96 14.54 8.89
CA THR A 80 2.30 15.78 9.61
C THR A 80 1.11 16.71 9.84
N CYS A 81 0.10 16.69 8.97
CA CYS A 81 -1.05 17.60 9.07
C CYS A 81 -2.14 17.13 10.06
N ALA A 82 -2.11 15.88 10.49
CA ALA A 82 -3.08 15.27 11.42
C ALA A 82 -4.57 15.39 11.05
N MET A 83 -4.90 15.70 9.78
CA MET A 83 -6.29 15.79 9.31
C MET A 83 -6.88 14.44 8.88
N CYS A 84 -6.01 13.48 8.50
CA CYS A 84 -6.40 12.16 7.97
C CYS A 84 -6.96 11.21 9.06
N LYS A 85 -7.69 11.71 10.07
CA LYS A 85 -8.15 10.95 11.23
C LYS A 85 -9.26 9.97 10.86
N CYS A 86 -9.12 8.73 11.31
CA CYS A 86 -10.15 7.71 11.22
C CYS A 86 -10.07 6.79 12.44
N GLN A 87 -11.18 6.16 12.80
CA GLN A 87 -11.19 5.15 13.85
C GLN A 87 -11.07 3.77 13.22
N VAL A 88 -10.16 2.94 13.73
CA VAL A 88 -9.98 1.56 13.24
C VAL A 88 -10.40 0.60 14.34
N LEU A 89 -11.53 -0.08 14.15
CA LEU A 89 -12.11 -0.99 15.14
C LEU A 89 -11.36 -2.33 15.19
N SER A 90 -10.91 -2.81 14.04
CA SER A 90 -10.16 -4.06 13.93
C SER A 90 -9.21 -4.02 12.74
N GLY A 91 -8.16 -4.85 12.77
CA GLY A 91 -7.27 -5.07 11.63
C GLY A 91 -6.09 -4.10 11.52
N ALA A 92 -6.09 -2.95 12.20
CA ALA A 92 -4.88 -2.16 12.45
C ALA A 92 -4.22 -2.60 13.75
N GLY A 93 -2.92 -2.84 13.74
CA GLY A 93 -2.13 -3.15 14.93
C GLY A 93 -2.00 -1.96 15.88
N GLU A 94 -0.94 -1.91 16.68
CA GLU A 94 -0.74 -0.83 17.65
C GLU A 94 -0.49 0.55 17.01
N ILE A 95 -0.78 1.60 17.78
CA ILE A 95 -0.56 2.98 17.37
C ILE A 95 0.93 3.27 17.17
N LEU A 96 1.30 3.87 16.04
CA LEU A 96 2.69 4.24 15.76
C LEU A 96 3.10 5.40 16.69
N THR A 97 4.38 5.44 17.05
CA THR A 97 4.95 6.54 17.85
C THR A 97 4.82 7.89 17.16
N THR A 98 4.86 7.92 15.83
CA THR A 98 4.73 9.12 14.99
C THR A 98 3.33 9.73 15.00
N GLU A 99 2.29 8.92 15.16
CA GLU A 99 0.90 9.40 15.19
C GLU A 99 0.41 9.66 16.63
N LYS A 100 1.04 9.02 17.64
CA LYS A 100 0.68 9.13 19.05
C LYS A 100 0.67 10.57 19.58
N ILE A 101 1.50 11.45 19.01
CA ILE A 101 1.58 12.87 19.38
C ILE A 101 0.32 13.67 19.03
N TYR A 102 -0.51 13.18 18.09
CA TYR A 102 -1.70 13.87 17.60
C TYR A 102 -3.00 13.42 18.29
N PHE A 103 -2.93 12.41 19.15
CA PHE A 103 -4.08 11.82 19.82
C PHE A 103 -3.92 11.84 21.34
N THR A 104 -4.99 12.18 22.05
CA THR A 104 -5.09 12.06 23.50
C THR A 104 -5.08 10.60 23.95
N ARG A 105 -4.82 10.35 25.25
CA ARG A 105 -4.87 8.98 25.80
C ARG A 105 -6.24 8.30 25.61
N LYS A 106 -7.33 9.07 25.65
CA LYS A 106 -8.68 8.55 25.40
C LYS A 106 -8.86 8.14 23.94
N GLU A 107 -8.47 9.00 23.01
CA GLU A 107 -8.53 8.70 21.57
C GLU A 107 -7.65 7.48 21.21
N GLN A 108 -6.50 7.32 21.87
CA GLN A 108 -5.65 6.13 21.69
C GLN A 108 -6.35 4.85 22.16
N GLN A 109 -7.10 4.89 23.26
CA GLN A 109 -7.89 3.75 23.75
C GLN A 109 -9.10 3.44 22.85
N GLU A 110 -9.64 4.45 22.19
CA GLU A 110 -10.71 4.33 21.20
C GLU A 110 -10.20 3.94 19.79
N ASN A 111 -8.92 3.61 19.64
CA ASN A 111 -8.29 3.21 18.37
C ASN A 111 -8.40 4.27 17.25
N TRP A 112 -8.27 5.55 17.61
CA TRP A 112 -8.08 6.61 16.62
C TRP A 112 -6.70 6.55 15.98
N ARG A 113 -6.66 6.68 14.65
CA ARG A 113 -5.47 6.53 13.82
C ARG A 113 -5.39 7.59 12.74
N LEU A 114 -4.18 7.84 12.28
CA LEU A 114 -3.95 8.57 11.03
C LEU A 114 -4.08 7.59 9.87
N GLY A 115 -5.18 7.64 9.13
CA GLY A 115 -5.44 6.77 7.97
C GLY A 115 -4.36 6.86 6.89
N CYS A 116 -3.60 7.96 6.85
CA CYS A 116 -2.45 8.09 5.98
C CYS A 116 -1.22 7.26 6.40
N GLN A 117 -1.11 6.84 7.65
CA GLN A 117 0.01 6.04 8.18
C GLN A 117 -0.36 4.55 8.35
N VAL A 118 -1.66 4.24 8.45
CA VAL A 118 -2.14 2.86 8.57
C VAL A 118 -2.09 2.15 7.22
N LYS A 119 -1.36 1.03 7.15
CA LYS A 119 -1.30 0.15 5.97
C LYS A 119 -2.36 -0.93 6.03
N VAL A 120 -3.08 -1.12 4.93
CA VAL A 120 -4.09 -2.18 4.78
C VAL A 120 -3.37 -3.48 4.43
N LYS A 121 -3.25 -4.40 5.38
CA LYS A 121 -2.58 -5.71 5.18
C LYS A 121 -3.51 -6.92 5.34
N GLN A 122 -4.62 -6.73 6.03
CA GLN A 122 -5.58 -7.77 6.39
C GLN A 122 -6.96 -7.13 6.56
N ASN A 123 -7.99 -7.97 6.63
CA ASN A 123 -9.38 -7.52 6.75
C ASN A 123 -9.50 -6.58 7.95
N MET A 124 -10.16 -5.44 7.73
CA MET A 124 -10.21 -4.39 8.74
C MET A 124 -11.55 -3.67 8.73
N GLU A 125 -11.94 -3.23 9.91
CA GLU A 125 -13.16 -2.50 10.14
C GLU A 125 -12.82 -1.08 10.59
N ILE A 126 -13.40 -0.10 9.91
CA ILE A 126 -13.10 1.31 10.12
C ILE A 126 -14.39 2.12 10.28
N LYS A 127 -14.29 3.20 11.04
CA LYS A 127 -15.35 4.17 11.23
C LYS A 127 -14.86 5.56 10.83
N ILE A 128 -15.63 6.21 9.96
CA ILE A 128 -15.33 7.51 9.35
C ILE A 128 -16.60 8.38 9.45
N PRO A 129 -16.48 9.68 9.77
CA PRO A 129 -17.62 10.60 9.73
C PRO A 129 -18.36 10.57 8.38
N GLU A 130 -19.69 10.48 8.40
CA GLU A 130 -20.53 10.37 7.19
C GLU A 130 -20.44 11.60 6.28
N GLU A 131 -20.08 12.75 6.84
CA GLU A 131 -19.87 14.02 6.12
C GLU A 131 -18.82 13.91 5.00
N ILE A 132 -17.87 12.97 5.12
CA ILE A 132 -16.73 12.82 4.23
C ILE A 132 -17.10 12.11 2.92
N PHE A 133 -18.20 11.35 2.89
CA PHE A 133 -18.65 10.62 1.70
C PHE A 133 -19.16 11.54 0.59
N GLY A 134 -19.51 12.79 0.91
CA GLY A 134 -20.02 13.78 -0.05
C GLY A 134 -18.93 14.54 -0.83
N ILE A 135 -17.66 14.36 -0.51
CA ILE A 135 -16.56 15.13 -1.09
C ILE A 135 -16.28 14.65 -2.52
N LYS A 136 -16.31 15.57 -3.50
CA LYS A 136 -15.95 15.31 -4.90
C LYS A 136 -14.74 16.13 -5.31
N LYS A 137 -13.82 15.53 -6.07
CA LYS A 137 -12.78 16.27 -6.78
C LYS A 137 -13.40 16.96 -8.00
N TRP A 138 -13.04 18.22 -8.20
CA TRP A 138 -13.39 19.00 -9.38
C TRP A 138 -12.11 19.25 -10.18
N GLU A 139 -12.18 19.02 -11.49
CA GLU A 139 -11.14 19.48 -12.40
C GLU A 139 -11.52 20.90 -12.84
N CYS A 140 -10.68 21.87 -12.51
CA CYS A 140 -10.85 23.26 -12.89
C CYS A 140 -9.86 23.61 -14.01
N GLU A 141 -10.34 24.29 -15.04
CA GLU A 141 -9.50 24.96 -16.04
C GLU A 141 -9.19 26.38 -15.52
N VAL A 142 -7.94 26.83 -15.70
CA VAL A 142 -7.41 28.09 -15.14
C VAL A 142 -7.72 29.26 -16.06
#